data_AF-A0A7J6Q9K1-F1
#
_entry.id   AF-A0A7J6Q9K1-F1
#
_cell.length_a   1.000
_cell.length_b   1.000
_cell.length_c   1.000
_cell.angle_alpha   90.00
_cell.angle_beta   90.00
_cell.angle_gamma   90.00
#
_symmetry.space_group_name_H-M   'P 1'
#
loop_
_entity.id
_entity.type
_entity.pdbx_description
1 polymer ?
#
loop_
_entity_poly.entity_id
_entity_poly.type
_entity_poly.pdbx_seq_one_letter_code
_entity_poly.pdbx_strand_id
1 'polypeptide(L)'
;GTDTAADGDGVVFRRSGARIFDGRESESVVDVDAEGWSGSEHLKKSIERLSLPPEGVSTGWSAQITRLAGSQLMHEKRRVKQELKSYDVAFTAIHGRPPGRADKEPMRPLYTYYRGLKQAIEESEATAVANGDRSRVATIQGRSGTGHQPEEEPSTTTVSSNRMMMRLQSLIDEKSRIREGLQQYQARFFVENQRKIKYHKDIVPIEREYREYKQVKEEIAQLERKLGIGNSTRDHHHHHED
;
A
#
# COMPACT_ATOMS: atom_id res chain seq x y z
N GLY A 1 25.76 81.66 0.20
CA GLY A 1 25.60 80.50 -0.69
C GLY A 1 25.11 79.36 0.18
N THR A 2 23.88 78.87 -0.01
CA THR A 2 23.53 77.75 -0.94
C THR A 2 24.20 76.46 -0.48
N ASP A 3 23.58 75.29 -0.34
CA ASP A 3 22.25 74.73 -0.63
C ASP A 3 22.33 73.30 -0.03
N THR A 4 21.33 72.84 0.72
CA THR A 4 20.35 71.80 0.35
C THR A 4 20.76 70.32 0.55
N ALA A 5 19.74 69.60 1.04
CA ALA A 5 19.68 68.25 1.54
C ALA A 5 19.30 67.20 0.48
N ALA A 6 19.35 65.94 0.93
CA ALA A 6 18.44 64.82 0.64
C ALA A 6 18.57 64.00 -0.66
N ASP A 7 18.55 62.67 -0.42
CA ASP A 7 17.89 61.56 -1.14
C ASP A 7 18.14 61.26 -2.64
N GLY A 8 18.16 59.96 -2.96
CA GLY A 8 17.89 59.49 -4.32
C GLY A 8 18.56 58.19 -4.75
N ASP A 9 17.81 57.08 -4.60
CA ASP A 9 17.72 55.88 -5.44
C ASP A 9 18.78 55.57 -6.52
N GLY A 10 19.33 54.36 -6.44
CA GLY A 10 20.11 53.72 -7.50
C GLY A 10 19.60 52.31 -7.82
N VAL A 11 18.48 52.22 -8.54
CA VAL A 11 18.04 51.00 -9.24
C VAL A 11 19.04 50.67 -10.36
N VAL A 12 19.60 49.45 -10.36
CA VAL A 12 20.35 48.92 -11.51
C VAL A 12 19.81 47.54 -11.89
N PHE A 13 19.10 47.46 -13.02
CA PHE A 13 18.64 46.22 -13.62
C PHE A 13 19.53 45.83 -14.81
N ARG A 14 20.07 44.61 -14.72
CA ARG A 14 20.46 43.64 -15.76
C ARG A 14 21.10 44.13 -17.07
N ARG A 15 22.23 43.49 -17.42
CA ARG A 15 22.34 42.67 -18.66
C ARG A 15 23.57 41.76 -18.69
N SER A 16 23.29 40.50 -19.00
CA SER A 16 24.05 39.63 -19.91
C SER A 16 25.47 39.21 -19.52
N GLY A 17 25.57 38.21 -18.64
CA GLY A 17 26.71 37.30 -18.60
C GLY A 17 26.48 36.13 -19.55
N ALA A 18 27.08 36.17 -20.73
CA ALA A 18 27.21 35.02 -21.60
C ALA A 18 28.05 33.94 -20.91
N ARG A 19 27.48 32.74 -20.72
CA ARG A 19 28.27 31.54 -20.43
C ARG A 19 28.08 30.60 -21.61
N ILE A 20 29.12 30.54 -22.44
CA ILE A 20 29.43 29.37 -23.24
C ILE A 20 29.83 28.30 -22.22
N PHE A 21 28.99 27.29 -22.03
CA PHE A 21 29.42 26.05 -21.41
C PHE A 21 28.93 24.89 -22.26
N ASP A 22 29.90 24.03 -22.50
CA ASP A 22 29.97 22.91 -23.41
C ASP A 22 28.94 21.82 -23.06
N GLY A 23 28.54 21.06 -24.07
CA GLY A 23 27.62 19.95 -23.90
C GLY A 23 28.31 18.79 -23.18
N ARG A 24 28.00 18.59 -21.89
CA ARG A 24 28.11 17.27 -21.26
C ARG A 24 27.34 17.19 -19.94
N GLU A 25 26.58 16.10 -19.84
CA GLU A 25 25.95 15.53 -18.66
C GLU A 25 24.68 16.24 -18.16
N SER A 26 23.57 15.52 -18.33
CA SER A 26 22.33 15.73 -17.61
C SER A 26 22.60 15.64 -16.11
N GLU A 27 22.90 16.76 -15.46
CA GLU A 27 22.86 16.87 -14.01
C GLU A 27 21.42 16.59 -13.58
N SER A 28 21.20 15.39 -13.04
CA SER A 28 19.96 15.01 -12.41
C SER A 28 19.69 16.01 -11.28
N VAL A 29 18.65 16.82 -11.43
CA VAL A 29 18.16 17.72 -10.37
C VAL A 29 17.93 16.84 -9.13
N VAL A 30 18.84 16.94 -8.17
CA VAL A 30 18.73 16.20 -6.91
C VAL A 30 17.68 16.90 -6.07
N ASP A 31 16.55 16.22 -5.80
CA ASP A 31 15.60 16.63 -4.75
C ASP A 31 16.33 16.52 -3.41
N VAL A 32 17.03 17.59 -3.02
CA VAL A 32 17.70 17.74 -1.72
C VAL A 32 16.94 18.81 -0.98
N ASP A 33 16.40 18.47 0.19
CA ASP A 33 15.72 19.45 1.03
C ASP A 33 16.69 20.26 1.90
N ALA A 34 16.14 21.17 2.72
CA ALA A 34 16.91 22.05 3.59
C ALA A 34 17.76 21.31 4.64
N GLU A 35 17.47 20.03 4.91
CA GLU A 35 18.20 19.20 5.87
C GLU A 35 19.17 18.24 5.18
N GLY A 36 19.38 18.41 3.87
CA GLY A 36 20.26 17.55 3.08
C GLY A 36 19.65 16.18 2.79
N TRP A 37 18.36 15.99 3.03
CA TRP A 37 17.66 14.74 2.74
C TRP A 37 17.32 14.67 1.26
N SER A 38 17.72 13.56 0.63
CA SER A 38 17.30 13.25 -0.73
C SER A 38 16.60 11.91 -0.82
N GLY A 39 15.31 11.96 -1.16
CA GLY A 39 14.50 10.76 -1.36
C GLY A 39 14.98 9.94 -2.56
N SER A 40 15.46 10.59 -3.63
CA SER A 40 15.97 9.91 -4.82
C SER A 40 17.30 9.20 -4.56
N GLU A 41 18.16 9.77 -3.71
CA GLU A 41 19.40 9.11 -3.28
C GLU A 41 19.11 7.88 -2.40
N HIS A 42 18.16 7.99 -1.48
CA HIS A 42 17.73 6.85 -0.66
C HIS A 42 17.11 5.74 -1.50
N LEU A 43 16.31 6.10 -2.52
CA LEU A 43 15.82 5.12 -3.50
C LEU A 43 16.99 4.42 -4.19
N LYS A 44 17.98 5.17 -4.69
CA LYS A 44 19.15 4.60 -5.39
C LYS A 44 19.92 3.61 -4.50
N LYS A 45 20.21 3.98 -3.26
CA LYS A 45 20.86 3.10 -2.27
C LYS A 45 20.03 1.86 -1.98
N SER A 46 18.71 1.99 -1.89
CA SER A 46 17.80 0.88 -1.65
C SER A 46 17.78 -0.09 -2.85
N ILE A 47 17.75 0.43 -4.08
CA ILE A 47 17.81 -0.36 -5.32
C ILE A 47 19.11 -1.17 -5.39
N GLU A 48 20.24 -0.55 -5.06
CA GLU A 48 21.56 -1.19 -5.04
C GLU A 48 21.61 -2.35 -4.02
N ARG A 49 21.13 -2.13 -2.78
CA ARG A 49 21.06 -3.18 -1.75
C ARG A 49 20.12 -4.31 -2.10
N LEU A 50 19.05 -4.03 -2.83
CA LEU A 50 18.11 -5.03 -3.33
C LEU A 50 18.64 -5.76 -4.56
N SER A 51 19.74 -5.28 -5.15
CA SER A 51 20.28 -5.76 -6.42
C SER A 51 19.24 -5.69 -7.55
N LEU A 52 18.44 -4.61 -7.54
CA LEU A 52 17.43 -4.34 -8.54
C LEU A 52 18.04 -3.54 -9.71
N PRO A 53 17.63 -3.80 -10.96
CA PRO A 53 18.13 -3.03 -12.09
C PRO A 53 17.64 -1.56 -11.99
N PRO A 54 18.54 -0.57 -12.09
CA PRO A 54 18.18 0.86 -11.95
C PRO A 54 17.32 1.38 -13.13
N GLU A 55 17.31 0.67 -14.25
CA GLU A 55 16.54 1.02 -15.45
C GLU A 55 15.05 0.62 -15.36
N GLY A 56 14.67 -0.15 -14.33
CA GLY A 56 13.35 -0.78 -14.19
C GLY A 56 12.33 -0.05 -13.33
N VAL A 57 12.64 1.16 -12.86
CA VAL A 57 11.93 1.92 -11.81
C VAL A 57 10.43 2.12 -12.11
N SER A 58 10.04 2.19 -13.40
CA SER A 58 8.64 2.41 -13.79
C SER A 58 7.90 1.14 -14.25
N THR A 59 8.60 0.19 -14.88
CA THR A 59 7.95 -0.94 -15.58
C THR A 59 8.72 -2.26 -15.54
N GLY A 60 10.01 -2.26 -15.18
CA GLY A 60 10.91 -3.40 -15.41
C GLY A 60 10.99 -4.43 -14.28
N TRP A 61 10.60 -4.05 -13.05
CA TRP A 61 10.71 -4.97 -11.92
C TRP A 61 9.61 -6.05 -11.88
N SER A 62 8.52 -5.88 -12.63
CA SER A 62 7.48 -6.90 -12.81
C SER A 62 8.01 -8.19 -13.44
N ALA A 63 8.89 -8.07 -14.45
CA ALA A 63 9.52 -9.21 -15.11
C ALA A 63 10.39 -10.03 -14.13
N GLN A 64 11.01 -9.38 -13.15
CA GLN A 64 11.77 -10.07 -12.12
C GLN A 64 10.86 -10.87 -11.19
N ILE A 65 9.68 -10.37 -10.86
CA ILE A 65 8.70 -11.05 -10.01
C ILE A 65 8.27 -12.37 -10.65
N THR A 66 7.97 -12.36 -11.95
CA THR A 66 7.54 -13.57 -12.70
C THR A 66 8.60 -14.67 -12.74
N ARG A 67 9.89 -14.33 -12.57
CA ARG A 67 10.99 -15.31 -12.57
C ARG A 67 11.27 -15.94 -11.20
N LEU A 68 10.74 -15.39 -10.11
CA LEU A 68 11.07 -15.82 -8.75
C LEU A 68 10.12 -16.94 -8.28
N ALA A 69 10.67 -17.94 -7.59
CA ALA A 69 9.88 -18.98 -6.94
C ALA A 69 9.22 -18.48 -5.63
N GLY A 70 8.16 -19.14 -5.16
CA GLY A 70 7.38 -18.70 -3.98
C GLY A 70 8.19 -18.38 -2.71
N SER A 71 9.21 -19.19 -2.39
CA SER A 71 10.12 -18.93 -1.26
C SER A 71 11.01 -17.70 -1.49
N GLN A 72 11.45 -17.47 -2.73
CA GLN A 72 12.25 -16.31 -3.12
C GLN A 72 11.41 -15.03 -3.12
N LEU A 73 10.15 -15.09 -3.56
CA LEU A 73 9.21 -13.98 -3.49
C LEU A 73 9.00 -13.50 -2.03
N MET A 74 8.86 -14.43 -1.08
CA MET A 74 8.73 -14.10 0.34
C MET A 74 9.98 -13.42 0.90
N HIS A 75 11.17 -13.90 0.52
CA HIS A 75 12.44 -13.32 0.92
C HIS A 75 12.59 -11.90 0.37
N GLU A 76 12.33 -11.72 -0.93
CA GLU A 76 12.45 -10.43 -1.60
C GLU A 76 11.45 -9.41 -1.04
N LYS A 77 10.20 -9.84 -0.79
CA LYS A 77 9.18 -9.03 -0.11
C LYS A 77 9.66 -8.54 1.26
N ARG A 78 10.35 -9.39 2.02
CA ARG A 78 10.91 -9.00 3.33
C ARG A 78 12.00 -7.96 3.18
N ARG A 79 12.92 -8.13 2.22
CA ARG A 79 14.01 -7.17 1.93
C ARG A 79 13.46 -5.81 1.52
N VAL A 80 12.52 -5.77 0.57
CA VAL A 80 11.90 -4.50 0.12
C VAL A 80 11.17 -3.80 1.27
N LYS A 81 10.44 -4.55 2.10
CA LYS A 81 9.79 -4.00 3.29
C LYS A 81 10.78 -3.42 4.30
N GLN A 82 11.96 -4.04 4.43
CA GLN A 82 13.02 -3.55 5.31
C GLN A 82 13.61 -2.23 4.80
N GLU A 83 13.86 -2.09 3.49
CA GLU A 83 14.34 -0.82 2.91
C GLU A 83 13.30 0.30 3.08
N LEU A 84 12.02 0.03 2.81
CA LEU A 84 10.94 1.01 3.05
C LEU A 84 10.88 1.45 4.53
N LYS A 85 11.05 0.51 5.47
CA LYS A 85 11.09 0.83 6.90
C LYS A 85 12.36 1.64 7.25
N SER A 86 13.50 1.29 6.65
CA SER A 86 14.75 2.03 6.87
C SER A 86 14.62 3.48 6.42
N TYR A 87 13.93 3.70 5.30
CA TYR A 87 13.59 5.04 4.83
C TYR A 87 12.75 5.81 5.84
N ASP A 88 11.65 5.23 6.32
CA ASP A 88 10.76 5.90 7.28
C ASP A 88 11.50 6.26 8.59
N VAL A 89 12.38 5.37 9.07
CA VAL A 89 13.19 5.61 10.28
C VAL A 89 14.22 6.70 10.06
N ALA A 90 14.96 6.65 8.95
CA ALA A 90 15.99 7.65 8.65
C ALA A 90 15.35 9.04 8.39
N PHE A 91 14.19 9.07 7.74
CA PHE A 91 13.42 10.29 7.51
C PHE A 91 12.98 10.91 8.84
N THR A 92 12.41 10.09 9.73
CA THR A 92 11.94 10.54 11.05
C THR A 92 13.10 11.00 11.94
N ALA A 93 14.28 10.39 11.80
CA ALA A 93 15.47 10.76 12.57
C ALA A 93 16.01 12.15 12.20
N ILE A 94 15.85 12.56 10.93
CA ILE A 94 16.31 13.86 10.43
C ILE A 94 15.23 14.93 10.64
N HIS A 95 14.00 14.69 10.19
CA HIS A 95 12.93 15.69 10.24
C HIS A 95 12.11 15.72 11.53
N GLY A 96 12.31 14.78 12.46
CA GLY A 96 11.52 14.67 13.69
C GLY A 96 10.04 14.32 13.48
N ARG A 97 9.62 14.04 12.25
CA ARG A 97 8.24 13.70 11.85
C ARG A 97 8.20 12.51 10.91
N PRO A 98 7.09 11.75 10.83
CA PRO A 98 6.96 10.69 9.84
C PRO A 98 6.87 11.24 8.40
N PRO A 99 7.29 10.47 7.38
CA PRO A 99 7.20 10.90 5.98
C PRO A 99 5.77 11.01 5.48
N GLY A 100 5.45 12.16 4.91
CA GLY A 100 4.17 12.49 4.29
C GLY A 100 4.02 11.90 2.88
N ARG A 101 3.00 12.35 2.14
CA ARG A 101 2.73 11.84 0.78
C ARG A 101 3.83 12.24 -0.22
N ALA A 102 4.27 13.49 -0.17
CA ALA A 102 5.34 14.01 -1.02
C ALA A 102 6.69 13.33 -0.69
N ASP A 103 7.00 13.17 0.60
CA ASP A 103 8.23 12.51 1.04
C ASP A 103 8.31 11.03 0.61
N LYS A 104 7.17 10.38 0.35
CA LYS A 104 7.10 8.98 -0.11
C LYS A 104 7.14 8.82 -1.62
N GLU A 105 6.93 9.90 -2.38
CA GLU A 105 6.94 9.88 -3.84
C GLU A 105 8.26 9.36 -4.43
N PRO A 106 9.44 9.76 -3.92
CA PRO A 106 10.71 9.19 -4.39
C PRO A 106 10.80 7.68 -4.18
N MET A 107 10.18 7.14 -3.12
CA MET A 107 10.19 5.70 -2.82
C MET A 107 9.05 4.92 -3.51
N ARG A 108 8.15 5.61 -4.23
CA ARG A 108 7.00 5.01 -4.94
C ARG A 108 7.36 3.78 -5.78
N PRO A 109 8.49 3.73 -6.50
CA PRO A 109 8.89 2.54 -7.24
C PRO A 109 8.97 1.28 -6.37
N LEU A 110 9.58 1.36 -5.18
CA LEU A 110 9.69 0.24 -4.25
C LEU A 110 8.35 -0.14 -3.63
N TYR A 111 7.45 0.82 -3.42
CA TYR A 111 6.06 0.54 -3.03
C TYR A 111 5.32 -0.26 -4.12
N THR A 112 5.48 0.11 -5.40
CA THR A 112 4.90 -0.63 -6.52
C THR A 112 5.49 -2.03 -6.63
N TYR A 113 6.81 -2.17 -6.48
CA TYR A 113 7.48 -3.47 -6.49
C TYR A 113 6.99 -4.41 -5.38
N TYR A 114 6.91 -3.89 -4.15
CA TYR A 114 6.39 -4.63 -3.01
C TYR A 114 4.95 -5.12 -3.23
N ARG A 115 4.09 -4.30 -3.86
CA ARG A 115 2.72 -4.70 -4.22
C ARG A 115 2.72 -5.84 -5.22
N GLY A 116 3.56 -5.78 -6.26
CA GLY A 116 3.71 -6.85 -7.23
C GLY A 116 4.19 -8.15 -6.59
N LEU A 117 5.19 -8.08 -5.71
CA LEU A 117 5.66 -9.26 -4.94
C LEU A 117 4.54 -9.87 -4.09
N LYS A 118 3.72 -9.03 -3.44
CA LYS A 118 2.57 -9.51 -2.66
C LYS A 118 1.55 -10.24 -3.55
N GLN A 119 1.27 -9.70 -4.73
CA GLN A 119 0.35 -10.31 -5.69
C GLN A 119 0.87 -11.66 -6.19
N ALA A 120 2.14 -11.74 -6.60
CA ALA A 120 2.73 -13.00 -7.08
C ALA A 120 2.78 -14.09 -6.00
N ILE A 121 2.97 -13.70 -4.72
CA ILE A 121 2.86 -14.65 -3.60
C ILE A 121 1.45 -15.22 -3.51
N GLU A 122 0.44 -14.35 -3.55
CA GLU A 122 -0.98 -14.77 -3.47
C GLU A 122 -1.37 -15.66 -4.67
N GLU A 123 -0.86 -15.37 -5.87
CA GLU A 123 -1.02 -16.21 -7.06
C GLU A 123 -0.30 -17.56 -6.94
N SER A 124 0.92 -17.57 -6.38
CA SER A 124 1.67 -18.81 -6.12
C SER A 124 1.00 -19.69 -5.06
N GLU A 125 0.37 -19.07 -4.05
CA GLU A 125 -0.40 -19.77 -3.03
C GLU A 125 -1.70 -20.31 -3.63
N ALA A 126 -2.42 -19.51 -4.43
CA ALA A 126 -3.66 -19.91 -5.10
C ALA A 126 -3.46 -21.10 -6.06
N THR A 127 -2.38 -21.09 -6.85
CA THR A 127 -2.03 -22.20 -7.76
C THR A 127 -1.63 -23.47 -7.01
N ALA A 128 -1.01 -23.36 -5.83
CA ALA A 128 -0.72 -24.53 -4.99
C ALA A 128 -2.00 -25.20 -4.45
N VAL A 129 -3.03 -24.42 -4.07
CA VAL A 129 -4.31 -24.98 -3.59
C VAL A 129 -5.11 -25.61 -4.73
N ALA A 130 -5.11 -25.01 -5.92
CA ALA A 130 -5.86 -25.52 -7.08
C ALA A 130 -5.31 -26.85 -7.63
N ASN A 131 -4.00 -27.10 -7.48
CA ASN A 131 -3.40 -28.37 -7.89
C ASN A 131 -3.56 -29.50 -6.85
N GLY A 132 -3.93 -29.17 -5.60
CA GLY A 132 -4.25 -30.14 -4.56
C GLY A 132 -5.64 -30.78 -4.68
N ASP A 133 -6.54 -30.21 -5.49
CA ASP A 133 -7.96 -30.57 -5.55
C ASP A 133 -8.40 -31.05 -6.95
N ARG A 134 -7.54 -31.83 -7.64
CA ARG A 134 -7.89 -32.50 -8.91
C ARG A 134 -8.25 -33.97 -8.79
N SER A 135 -8.28 -34.52 -7.57
CA SER A 135 -8.81 -35.86 -7.34
C SER A 135 -10.27 -35.79 -6.94
N ARG A 136 -11.15 -35.38 -7.87
CA ARG A 136 -12.56 -35.80 -7.89
C ARG A 136 -13.31 -35.39 -9.17
N VAL A 137 -13.49 -36.42 -9.99
CA VAL A 137 -14.58 -36.66 -10.95
C VAL A 137 -14.43 -36.08 -12.36
N ALA A 138 -13.97 -36.97 -13.23
CA ALA A 138 -14.25 -36.96 -14.66
C ALA A 138 -15.60 -37.67 -14.96
N THR A 139 -16.19 -37.29 -16.10
CA THR A 139 -17.14 -38.06 -16.96
C THR A 139 -18.62 -37.87 -16.56
N ILE A 140 -19.57 -37.44 -17.42
CA ILE A 140 -19.99 -37.99 -18.73
C ILE A 140 -20.63 -36.91 -19.66
N GLN A 141 -20.13 -36.86 -20.90
CA GLN A 141 -20.77 -36.72 -22.23
C GLN A 141 -22.24 -36.24 -22.41
N GLY A 142 -22.47 -35.34 -23.38
CA GLY A 142 -23.78 -35.12 -24.01
C GLY A 142 -23.81 -33.99 -25.05
N ARG A 143 -24.18 -34.32 -26.30
CA ARG A 143 -24.26 -33.48 -27.52
C ARG A 143 -25.63 -32.77 -27.66
N SER A 144 -25.64 -31.77 -28.56
CA SER A 144 -26.81 -31.12 -29.23
C SER A 144 -27.45 -30.01 -28.37
N GLY A 145 -27.84 -28.83 -28.86
CA GLY A 145 -28.22 -28.37 -30.19
C GLY A 145 -29.58 -27.68 -30.06
N THR A 146 -29.77 -26.52 -30.70
CA THR A 146 -31.02 -25.76 -30.88
C THR A 146 -31.63 -25.02 -29.68
N GLY A 147 -32.02 -23.76 -29.93
CA GLY A 147 -32.57 -22.85 -28.93
C GLY A 147 -34.09 -22.80 -28.92
N HIS A 148 -34.64 -22.17 -27.88
CA HIS A 148 -35.87 -21.37 -27.80
C HIS A 148 -36.14 -21.05 -26.32
N GLN A 149 -36.43 -19.78 -26.02
CA GLN A 149 -37.24 -19.35 -24.87
C GLN A 149 -38.66 -19.94 -24.99
N PRO A 150 -39.46 -20.13 -23.92
CA PRO A 150 -39.77 -19.08 -22.93
C PRO A 150 -40.02 -19.55 -21.47
N GLU A 151 -40.18 -18.57 -20.56
CA GLU A 151 -40.73 -18.57 -19.17
C GLU A 151 -40.40 -19.73 -18.19
N GLU A 152 -39.99 -19.41 -16.94
CA GLU A 152 -40.32 -20.10 -15.64
C GLU A 152 -39.26 -19.86 -14.51
N GLU A 153 -39.76 -19.45 -13.33
CA GLU A 153 -39.26 -19.64 -11.93
C GLU A 153 -38.02 -18.89 -11.35
N PRO A 154 -38.18 -18.13 -10.23
CA PRO A 154 -37.08 -17.44 -9.54
C PRO A 154 -36.14 -18.44 -8.84
N SER A 155 -34.97 -18.59 -9.44
CA SER A 155 -33.96 -19.60 -9.14
C SER A 155 -33.43 -19.53 -7.69
N THR A 156 -33.36 -20.68 -7.02
CA THR A 156 -32.80 -20.90 -5.65
C THR A 156 -31.39 -20.34 -5.45
N THR A 157 -30.61 -20.23 -6.54
CA THR A 157 -29.27 -19.61 -6.57
C THR A 157 -29.29 -18.12 -6.23
N THR A 158 -30.31 -17.38 -6.67
CA THR A 158 -30.44 -15.93 -6.41
C THR A 158 -30.73 -15.66 -4.94
N VAL A 159 -31.58 -16.49 -4.31
CA VAL A 159 -31.90 -16.40 -2.88
C VAL A 159 -30.67 -16.68 -2.00
N SER A 160 -29.83 -17.64 -2.41
CA SER A 160 -28.58 -17.97 -1.73
C SER A 160 -27.56 -16.82 -1.76
N SER A 161 -27.40 -16.19 -2.92
CA SER A 161 -26.51 -15.03 -3.09
C SER A 161 -26.98 -13.81 -2.28
N ASN A 162 -28.28 -13.52 -2.29
CA ASN A 162 -28.87 -12.42 -1.50
C ASN A 162 -28.63 -12.61 0.01
N ARG A 163 -28.78 -13.83 0.52
CA ARG A 163 -28.52 -14.14 1.93
C ARG A 163 -27.05 -13.94 2.30
N MET A 164 -26.11 -14.28 1.40
CA MET A 164 -24.68 -14.04 1.60
C MET A 164 -24.35 -12.54 1.59
N MET A 165 -24.99 -11.75 0.73
CA MET A 165 -24.83 -10.28 0.70
C MET A 165 -25.35 -9.62 1.98
N MET A 166 -26.52 -10.03 2.48
CA MET A 166 -27.04 -9.53 3.77
C MET A 166 -26.10 -9.86 4.93
N ARG A 167 -25.53 -11.07 4.95
CA ARG A 167 -24.55 -11.47 5.96
C ARG A 167 -23.26 -10.63 5.84
N LEU A 168 -22.78 -10.38 4.63
CA LEU A 168 -21.60 -9.54 4.38
C LEU A 168 -21.80 -8.13 4.95
N GLN A 169 -22.95 -7.50 4.70
CA GLN A 169 -23.26 -6.16 5.23
C GLN A 169 -23.26 -6.16 6.76
N SER A 170 -23.95 -7.12 7.38
CA SER A 170 -23.99 -7.25 8.85
C SER A 170 -22.59 -7.40 9.46
N LEU A 171 -21.68 -8.13 8.80
CA LEU A 171 -20.30 -8.27 9.27
C LEU A 171 -19.49 -6.98 9.08
N ILE A 172 -19.74 -6.21 8.03
CA ILE A 172 -19.09 -4.89 7.82
C ILE A 172 -19.48 -3.92 8.93
N ASP A 173 -20.75 -3.90 9.31
CA ASP A 173 -21.25 -3.06 10.40
C ASP A 173 -20.63 -3.50 11.74
N GLU A 174 -20.60 -4.80 12.02
CA GLU A 174 -19.97 -5.35 13.21
C GLU A 174 -18.45 -5.06 13.26
N LYS A 175 -17.76 -5.17 12.12
CA LYS A 175 -16.33 -4.80 12.01
C LYS A 175 -16.13 -3.33 12.38
N SER A 176 -17.02 -2.45 11.94
CA SER A 176 -16.94 -1.01 12.21
C SER A 176 -17.16 -0.72 13.69
N ARG A 177 -18.19 -1.34 14.30
CA ARG A 177 -18.47 -1.24 15.73
C ARG A 177 -17.31 -1.71 16.60
N ILE A 178 -16.71 -2.86 16.29
CA ILE A 178 -15.56 -3.36 17.05
C ILE A 178 -14.35 -2.44 16.86
N ARG A 179 -14.12 -1.93 15.64
CA ARG A 179 -13.03 -0.98 15.36
C ARG A 179 -13.15 0.30 16.19
N GLU A 180 -14.36 0.85 16.33
CA GLU A 180 -14.62 2.02 17.18
C GLU A 180 -14.27 1.73 18.64
N GLY A 181 -14.66 0.57 19.16
CA GLY A 181 -14.29 0.15 20.53
C GLY A 181 -12.78 0.06 20.74
N LEU A 182 -12.06 -0.54 19.78
CA LEU A 182 -10.60 -0.62 19.81
C LEU A 182 -9.94 0.77 19.74
N GLN A 183 -10.48 1.69 18.95
CA GLN A 183 -9.98 3.07 18.84
C GLN A 183 -10.24 3.87 20.14
N GLN A 184 -11.41 3.73 20.74
CA GLN A 184 -11.71 4.36 22.04
C GLN A 184 -10.76 3.88 23.13
N TYR A 185 -10.46 2.57 23.17
CA TYR A 185 -9.49 2.06 24.12
C TYR A 185 -8.09 2.62 23.87
N GLN A 186 -7.64 2.67 22.62
CA GLN A 186 -6.35 3.27 22.26
C GLN A 186 -6.26 4.75 22.68
N ALA A 187 -7.33 5.53 22.46
CA ALA A 187 -7.40 6.93 22.84
C ALA A 187 -7.34 7.10 24.36
N ARG A 188 -8.17 6.37 25.12
CA ARG A 188 -8.16 6.40 26.59
C ARG A 188 -6.80 5.98 27.16
N PHE A 189 -6.23 4.91 26.62
CA PHE A 189 -4.93 4.41 27.02
C PHE A 189 -3.83 5.44 26.82
N PHE A 190 -3.83 6.13 25.67
CA PHE A 190 -2.84 7.17 25.37
C PHE A 190 -2.93 8.36 26.34
N VAL A 191 -4.15 8.84 26.62
CA VAL A 191 -4.38 9.95 27.58
C VAL A 191 -3.93 9.57 28.99
N GLU A 192 -4.28 8.37 29.45
CA GLU A 192 -3.99 7.92 30.82
C GLU A 192 -2.51 7.55 31.03
N ASN A 193 -1.88 6.90 30.05
CA ASN A 193 -0.54 6.35 30.20
C ASN A 193 0.56 7.18 29.52
N GLN A 194 0.18 8.23 28.79
CA GLN A 194 1.06 9.08 27.96
C GLN A 194 1.96 8.27 27.00
N ARG A 195 1.51 7.09 26.61
CA ARG A 195 2.26 6.16 25.75
C ARG A 195 1.31 5.32 24.92
N LYS A 196 1.80 4.80 23.80
CA LYS A 196 1.08 3.83 22.98
C LYS A 196 1.13 2.44 23.62
N ILE A 197 0.10 1.63 23.34
CA ILE A 197 0.02 0.21 23.73
C ILE A 197 1.25 -0.51 23.17
N LYS A 198 2.04 -1.11 24.05
CA LYS A 198 3.31 -1.78 23.67
C LYS A 198 3.40 -3.18 24.27
N TYR A 199 2.84 -3.41 25.45
CA TYR A 199 3.01 -4.65 26.19
C TYR A 199 1.76 -5.51 26.13
N HIS A 200 1.94 -6.82 26.26
CA HIS A 200 0.83 -7.77 26.26
C HIS A 200 -0.21 -7.44 27.35
N LYS A 201 0.24 -7.06 28.55
CA LYS A 201 -0.64 -6.63 29.65
C LYS A 201 -1.58 -5.47 29.29
N ASP A 202 -1.17 -4.60 28.37
CA ASP A 202 -1.97 -3.45 27.92
C ASP A 202 -3.09 -3.88 26.95
N ILE A 203 -2.98 -5.08 26.37
CA ILE A 203 -3.91 -5.64 25.37
C ILE A 203 -4.93 -6.58 26.04
N VAL A 204 -4.59 -7.20 27.18
CA VAL A 204 -5.48 -8.10 27.93
C VAL A 204 -6.91 -7.54 28.10
N PRO A 205 -7.12 -6.26 28.46
CA PRO A 205 -8.46 -5.72 28.64
C PRO A 205 -9.33 -5.67 27.38
N ILE A 206 -8.72 -5.70 26.20
CA ILE A 206 -9.40 -5.64 24.89
C ILE A 206 -9.13 -6.87 24.01
N GLU A 207 -8.61 -7.95 24.61
CA GLU A 207 -8.19 -9.12 23.86
C GLU A 207 -9.38 -9.79 23.15
N ARG A 208 -10.54 -9.81 23.81
CA ARG A 208 -11.78 -10.40 23.28
C ARG A 208 -12.23 -9.65 22.01
N GLU A 209 -12.34 -8.34 22.10
CA GLU A 209 -12.73 -7.44 21.01
C GLU A 209 -11.73 -7.52 19.86
N TYR A 210 -10.43 -7.59 20.16
CA TYR A 210 -9.41 -7.76 19.13
C TYR A 210 -9.51 -9.10 18.39
N ARG A 211 -9.80 -10.18 19.11
CA ARG A 211 -10.03 -11.52 18.51
C ARG A 211 -11.30 -11.51 17.64
N GLU A 212 -12.37 -10.89 18.11
CA GLU A 212 -13.62 -10.74 17.35
C GLU A 212 -13.41 -9.96 16.05
N TYR A 213 -12.70 -8.82 16.12
CA TYR A 213 -12.34 -8.05 14.92
C TYR A 213 -11.59 -8.91 13.88
N LYS A 214 -10.65 -9.75 14.34
CA LYS A 214 -9.87 -10.63 13.46
C LYS A 214 -10.76 -11.71 12.81
N GLN A 215 -11.69 -12.27 13.57
CA GLN A 215 -12.64 -13.27 13.07
C GLN A 215 -13.60 -12.67 12.04
N VAL A 216 -14.22 -11.53 12.37
CA VAL A 216 -15.15 -10.82 11.47
C VAL A 216 -14.45 -10.43 10.16
N LYS A 217 -13.20 -9.97 10.24
CA LYS A 217 -12.40 -9.63 9.05
C LYS A 217 -12.18 -10.85 8.14
N GLU A 218 -11.90 -12.02 8.72
CA GLU A 218 -11.72 -13.25 7.97
C GLU A 218 -13.04 -13.74 7.36
N GLU A 219 -14.16 -13.64 8.09
CA GLU A 219 -15.49 -14.02 7.61
C GLU A 219 -15.95 -13.14 6.43
N ILE A 220 -15.70 -11.83 6.50
CA ILE A 220 -15.91 -10.90 5.38
C ILE A 220 -15.11 -11.35 4.16
N ALA A 221 -13.81 -11.60 4.33
CA ALA A 221 -12.95 -12.01 3.22
C ALA A 221 -13.41 -13.34 2.60
N GLN A 222 -13.90 -14.28 3.41
CA GLN A 222 -14.49 -15.53 2.92
C GLN A 222 -15.78 -15.31 2.12
N LEU A 223 -16.66 -14.44 2.57
CA LEU A 223 -17.92 -14.13 1.86
C LEU A 223 -17.66 -13.35 0.57
N GLU A 224 -16.72 -12.40 0.58
CA GLU A 224 -16.32 -11.68 -0.63
C GLU A 224 -15.73 -12.62 -1.68
N ARG A 225 -14.93 -13.62 -1.27
CA ARG A 225 -14.44 -14.68 -2.17
C ARG A 225 -15.59 -15.52 -2.76
N LYS A 226 -16.55 -15.92 -1.92
CA LYS A 226 -17.72 -16.72 -2.35
C LYS A 226 -18.64 -15.95 -3.30
N LEU A 227 -18.73 -14.63 -3.13
CA LEU A 227 -19.53 -13.73 -3.97
C LEU A 227 -18.78 -13.19 -5.19
N GLY A 228 -17.47 -13.45 -5.32
CA GLY A 228 -16.65 -12.90 -6.40
C GLY A 228 -16.42 -11.39 -6.33
N ILE A 229 -16.63 -10.77 -5.16
CA ILE A 229 -16.54 -9.31 -4.93
C ILE A 229 -15.09 -8.87 -4.58
N GLY A 230 -14.14 -9.81 -4.60
CA GLY A 230 -12.80 -9.74 -3.98
C GLY A 230 -11.83 -8.61 -4.37
N ASN A 231 -12.25 -7.59 -5.13
CA ASN A 231 -11.43 -6.42 -5.48
C ASN A 231 -11.96 -5.06 -4.97
N SER A 232 -13.12 -4.96 -4.32
CA SER A 232 -13.74 -3.64 -4.04
C SER A 232 -13.60 -3.08 -2.62
N THR A 233 -13.18 -3.86 -1.61
CA THR A 233 -13.12 -3.40 -0.20
C THR A 233 -11.70 -3.17 0.31
N ARG A 234 -10.74 -2.94 -0.60
CA ARG A 234 -9.38 -2.47 -0.27
C ARG A 234 -9.32 -0.99 0.10
N ASP A 235 -10.45 -0.36 0.38
CA ASP A 235 -10.51 1.07 0.58
C ASP A 235 -10.50 1.53 2.04
N HIS A 236 -9.62 2.52 2.25
CA HIS A 236 -9.69 3.55 3.28
C HIS A 236 -9.13 3.19 4.68
N HIS A 237 -7.84 2.84 4.72
CA HIS A 237 -6.99 3.39 5.79
C HIS A 237 -6.49 4.77 5.35
N HIS A 238 -7.41 5.74 5.34
CA HIS A 238 -7.05 7.13 5.63
C HIS A 238 -6.77 7.17 7.14
N HIS A 239 -5.51 7.29 7.51
CA HIS A 239 -5.18 7.81 8.84
C HIS A 239 -5.52 9.28 8.79
N HIS A 240 -6.62 9.65 9.45
CA HIS A 240 -6.83 11.01 9.90
C HIS A 240 -5.94 11.22 11.13
N GLU A 241 -5.18 12.31 11.07
CA GLU A 241 -4.37 12.87 12.14
C GLU A 241 -5.28 13.35 13.28
N ASP A 242 -4.89 13.04 14.51
CA ASP A 242 -4.55 14.02 15.56
C ASP A 242 -3.88 13.27 16.73
#